data_AF-A0A947JYV3-F1
#
_entry.id   AF-A0A947JYV3-F1
#
_cell.length_a   1.000
_cell.length_b   1.000
_cell.length_c   1.000
_cell.angle_alpha   90.00
_cell.angle_beta   90.00
_cell.angle_gamma   90.00
#
_symmetry.space_group_name_H-M   'P 1'
#
loop_
_entity.id
_entity.type
_entity.pdbx_description
1 polymer ?
#
loop_
_entity_poly.entity_id
_entity_poly.type
_entity_poly.pdbx_seq_one_letter_code
_entity_poly.pdbx_strand_id
1 'polypeptide(L)'
;MKKLILYSVILSVVLTSFVFVIGVNAEANLGYKLEVPLPPGVTTVSGLPQYIGVIYNFSIGLLAILALLMVVFGGFSWITAAGNETKITAAKTTVVQAIIGLVIGLGSFVLLTTINPNLVTFSFSIPNIETSYSGSTSSSGSGGTGGTPPTCEYKTNSSASSLSGWYPVGEDVSLCSSPPGTIGNGNDEYKCYCEFHDNCQPVTSGDCSVANLQTTCMGDNAYMASAICGRESGGTANIGENCSPSSCTDYCSNDPQTRGFSFGLFQINLIANNISLASGGSQDCKSVFSNYQNKYQTEGKFYCDISSDAEWNDCMTIATNPDNNILTACGLSQNGKRWGNWSANAHCGFPN
;
A
#
# COMPACT_ATOMS: atom_id res chain seq x y z
N MET A 1 0.04 -31.92 42.54
CA MET A 1 -1.18 -31.45 41.82
C MET A 1 -1.11 -29.98 41.41
N LYS A 2 -0.93 -29.00 42.32
CA LYS A 2 -0.86 -27.56 41.96
C LYS A 2 0.21 -27.20 40.91
N LYS A 3 1.40 -27.82 40.96
CA LYS A 3 2.48 -27.59 39.99
C LYS A 3 2.20 -28.16 38.59
N LEU A 4 1.47 -29.28 38.52
CA LEU A 4 1.09 -29.92 37.24
C LEU A 4 0.04 -29.09 36.49
N ILE A 5 -0.91 -28.49 37.23
CA ILE A 5 -1.91 -27.57 36.66
C ILE A 5 -1.22 -26.29 36.14
N LEU A 6 -0.24 -25.77 36.87
CA LEU A 6 0.52 -24.59 36.45
C LEU A 6 1.32 -24.82 35.17
N TYR A 7 2.00 -25.96 35.03
CA TYR A 7 2.75 -26.29 33.81
C TYR A 7 1.85 -26.59 32.61
N SER A 8 0.69 -27.20 32.85
CA SER A 8 -0.33 -27.42 31.80
C SER A 8 -0.89 -26.12 31.25
N VAL A 9 -1.13 -25.12 32.11
CA VAL A 9 -1.65 -23.81 31.70
C VAL A 9 -0.60 -23.00 30.95
N ILE A 10 0.66 -23.04 31.39
CA ILE A 10 1.77 -22.37 30.68
C ILE A 10 1.99 -23.02 29.31
N LEU A 11 1.95 -24.36 29.22
CA LEU A 11 2.09 -25.08 27.96
C LEU A 11 0.92 -24.80 27.00
N SER A 12 -0.32 -24.73 27.50
CA SER A 12 -1.48 -24.41 26.66
C SER A 12 -1.44 -22.98 26.13
N VAL A 13 -0.99 -22.01 26.94
CA VAL A 13 -0.83 -20.61 26.50
C VAL A 13 0.29 -20.49 25.46
N VAL A 14 1.40 -21.20 25.63
CA VAL A 14 2.50 -21.20 24.66
C VAL A 14 2.08 -21.87 23.35
N LEU A 15 1.32 -22.95 23.40
CA LEU A 15 0.88 -23.69 22.21
C LEU A 15 -0.19 -22.91 21.41
N THR A 16 -1.10 -22.20 22.07
CA THR A 16 -2.09 -21.34 21.39
C THR A 16 -1.47 -20.08 20.81
N SER A 17 -0.40 -19.55 21.43
CA SER A 17 0.39 -18.43 20.89
C SER A 17 1.14 -18.82 19.61
N PHE A 18 1.54 -20.09 19.49
CA PHE A 18 2.29 -20.60 18.34
C PHE A 18 1.40 -20.88 17.11
N VAL A 19 0.12 -21.19 17.32
CA VAL A 19 -0.86 -21.47 16.25
C VAL A 19 -1.33 -20.19 15.55
N PHE A 20 -1.16 -19.01 16.16
CA PHE A 20 -1.55 -17.72 15.56
C PHE A 20 -0.51 -17.14 14.57
N VAL A 21 0.63 -17.82 14.36
CA VAL A 21 1.78 -17.28 13.59
C VAL A 21 1.83 -17.79 12.14
N ILE A 22 0.78 -18.42 11.62
CA ILE A 22 0.75 -18.87 10.21
C ILE A 22 -0.31 -18.10 9.42
N GLY A 23 0.16 -17.20 8.56
CA GLY A 23 -0.58 -16.74 7.41
C GLY A 23 -1.11 -15.32 7.49
N VAL A 24 -0.26 -14.34 7.19
CA VAL A 24 -0.59 -13.19 6.33
C VAL A 24 0.71 -12.55 5.84
N ASN A 25 0.95 -12.62 4.53
CA ASN A 25 2.01 -11.89 3.86
C ASN A 25 1.37 -10.69 3.17
N ALA A 26 1.67 -9.48 3.64
CA ALA A 26 1.63 -8.25 2.85
C ALA A 26 1.97 -7.10 3.79
N GLU A 27 3.06 -6.36 3.55
CA GLU A 27 3.07 -4.93 3.87
C GLU A 27 3.88 -4.16 2.82
N ALA A 28 3.16 -3.27 2.15
CA ALA A 28 3.67 -2.13 1.43
C ALA A 28 4.23 -1.10 2.43
N ASN A 29 5.24 -0.34 2.01
CA ASN A 29 5.81 0.77 2.79
C ASN A 29 4.78 1.92 2.91
N LEU A 30 3.93 1.87 3.94
CA LEU A 30 3.22 3.02 4.47
C LEU A 30 3.80 3.28 5.86
N GLY A 31 4.29 4.50 6.13
CA GLY A 31 4.78 4.85 7.45
C GLY A 31 3.63 4.83 8.45
N TYR A 32 3.47 3.73 9.18
CA TYR A 32 2.41 3.57 10.18
C TYR A 32 2.80 4.35 11.44
N LYS A 33 1.95 5.31 11.84
CA LYS A 33 2.04 5.97 13.14
C LYS A 33 1.45 5.06 14.20
N LEU A 34 2.25 4.74 15.21
CA LEU A 34 1.81 3.89 16.30
C LEU A 34 0.89 4.68 17.25
N GLU A 35 -0.27 4.11 17.59
CA GLU A 35 -1.19 4.70 18.58
C GLU A 35 -0.56 4.71 19.97
N VAL A 36 0.26 3.70 20.27
CA VAL A 36 1.06 3.62 21.50
C VAL A 36 2.54 3.55 21.11
N PRO A 37 3.38 4.50 21.55
CA PRO A 37 4.80 4.47 21.25
C PRO A 37 5.46 3.24 21.87
N LEU A 38 6.25 2.52 21.08
CA LEU A 38 7.01 1.38 21.57
C LEU A 38 8.31 1.86 22.25
N PRO A 39 8.69 1.30 23.40
CA PRO A 39 10.00 1.57 24.00
C PRO A 39 11.12 1.22 23.01
N PRO A 40 12.15 2.07 22.82
CA PRO A 40 12.59 3.22 23.62
C PRO A 40 12.01 4.59 23.20
N GLY A 41 10.89 4.65 22.48
CA GLY A 41 10.25 5.89 22.02
C GLY A 41 10.00 5.94 20.51
N VAL A 42 9.85 4.77 19.87
CA VAL A 42 9.54 4.67 18.44
C VAL A 42 8.06 4.98 18.24
N THR A 43 7.76 6.01 17.43
CA THR A 43 6.40 6.50 17.16
C THR A 43 5.94 6.21 15.73
N THR A 44 6.87 5.85 14.84
CA THR A 44 6.60 5.52 13.44
C THR A 44 7.39 4.27 13.03
N VAL A 45 6.76 3.41 12.23
CA VAL A 45 7.40 2.20 11.67
C VAL A 45 7.05 2.10 10.19
N SER A 46 8.01 1.70 9.35
CA SER A 46 7.84 1.58 7.90
C SER A 46 7.14 0.28 7.46
N GLY A 47 6.68 -0.52 8.43
CA GLY A 47 5.94 -1.76 8.23
C GLY A 47 6.25 -2.82 9.29
N LEU A 48 5.68 -4.00 9.09
CA LEU A 48 5.73 -5.17 9.97
C LEU A 48 7.16 -5.62 10.29
N PRO A 49 8.11 -5.65 9.33
CA PRO A 49 9.48 -6.07 9.63
C PRO A 49 10.14 -5.15 10.65
N GLN A 50 9.93 -3.85 10.52
CA GLN A 50 10.50 -2.87 11.45
C GLN A 50 9.76 -2.88 12.79
N TYR A 51 8.44 -3.07 12.78
CA TYR A 51 7.64 -3.23 13.99
C TYR A 51 8.07 -4.45 14.82
N ILE A 52 8.19 -5.62 14.18
CA ILE A 52 8.67 -6.85 14.81
C ILE A 52 10.10 -6.68 15.30
N GLY A 53 10.97 -6.04 14.50
CA GLY A 53 12.35 -5.77 14.90
C GLY A 53 12.46 -4.92 16.17
N VAL A 54 11.63 -3.88 16.31
CA VAL A 54 11.59 -3.04 17.52
C VAL A 54 11.14 -3.85 18.74
N ILE A 55 10.10 -4.66 18.61
CA ILE A 55 9.61 -5.52 19.71
C ILE A 55 10.63 -6.59 20.09
N TYR A 56 11.26 -7.22 19.10
CA TYR A 56 12.29 -8.23 19.31
C TYR A 56 13.47 -7.66 20.08
N ASN A 57 14.00 -6.51 19.66
CA ASN A 57 15.10 -5.84 20.36
C ASN A 57 14.73 -5.44 21.80
N PHE A 58 13.50 -4.97 22.02
CA PHE A 58 13.00 -4.69 23.36
C PHE A 58 12.93 -5.97 24.22
N SER A 59 12.48 -7.09 23.65
CA SER A 59 12.35 -8.36 24.35
C SER A 59 13.70 -8.92 24.83
N ILE A 60 14.75 -8.79 24.02
CA ILE A 60 16.12 -9.21 24.39
C ILE A 60 16.66 -8.37 25.56
N GLY A 61 16.41 -7.05 25.54
CA GLY A 61 16.75 -6.17 26.66
C GLY A 61 16.01 -6.53 27.95
N LEU A 62 14.71 -6.83 27.83
CA LEU A 62 13.88 -7.25 28.96
C LEU A 62 14.36 -8.60 29.55
N LEU A 63 14.73 -9.56 28.70
CA LEU A 63 15.28 -10.86 29.11
C LEU A 63 16.54 -10.70 29.96
N ALA A 64 17.46 -9.80 29.57
CA ALA A 64 18.69 -9.55 30.31
C ALA A 64 18.42 -8.99 31.72
N ILE A 65 17.47 -8.06 31.84
CA ILE A 65 17.08 -7.47 33.12
C ILE A 65 16.43 -8.53 34.02
N LEU A 66 15.51 -9.34 33.48
CA LEU A 66 14.85 -10.41 34.24
C LEU A 66 15.84 -11.48 34.71
N ALA A 67 16.79 -11.86 33.87
CA ALA A 67 17.85 -12.80 34.24
C ALA A 67 18.69 -12.25 35.40
N LEU A 68 19.08 -10.98 35.35
CA LEU A 68 19.82 -10.31 36.43
C LEU A 68 19.04 -10.34 37.75
N LEU A 69 17.74 -10.01 37.72
CA LEU A 69 16.89 -10.04 38.92
C LEU A 69 16.81 -11.44 39.54
N MET A 70 16.68 -12.48 38.71
CA MET A 70 16.64 -13.86 39.18
C MET A 70 17.97 -14.34 39.77
N VAL A 71 19.10 -13.88 39.22
CA VAL A 71 20.44 -14.16 39.79
C VAL A 71 20.60 -13.47 41.14
N VAL A 72 20.20 -12.20 41.28
CA VAL A 72 20.24 -11.48 42.56
C VAL A 72 19.34 -12.15 43.59
N PHE A 73 18.12 -12.54 43.20
CA PHE A 73 17.18 -13.23 44.08
C PHE A 73 17.72 -14.60 44.54
N GLY A 74 18.31 -15.37 43.64
CA GLY A 74 18.96 -16.64 43.95
C GLY A 74 20.17 -16.47 44.86
N GLY A 75 21.00 -15.44 44.62
CA GLY A 75 22.14 -15.09 45.46
C GLY A 75 21.73 -14.70 46.88
N PHE A 76 20.70 -13.87 47.01
CA PHE A 76 20.15 -13.48 48.31
C PHE A 76 19.59 -14.69 49.07
N SER A 77 18.85 -15.56 48.38
CA SER A 77 18.31 -16.80 48.95
C SER A 77 19.40 -17.77 49.41
N TRP A 78 20.56 -17.77 48.74
CA TRP A 78 21.70 -18.59 49.15
C TRP A 78 22.35 -18.06 50.43
N ILE A 79 22.60 -16.76 50.53
CA ILE A 79 23.23 -16.14 51.72
C ILE A 79 22.33 -16.28 52.96
N THR A 80 21.01 -16.15 52.78
CA THR A 80 20.02 -16.24 53.87
C THR A 80 19.64 -17.67 54.27
N ALA A 81 20.21 -18.70 53.62
CA ALA A 81 19.86 -20.09 53.87
C ALA A 81 20.35 -20.64 55.23
N ALA A 82 21.27 -19.95 55.91
CA ALA A 82 21.72 -20.28 57.27
C ALA A 82 22.12 -21.76 57.49
N GLY A 83 22.76 -22.39 56.50
CA GLY A 83 23.21 -23.78 56.57
C GLY A 83 22.16 -24.84 56.22
N ASN A 84 20.94 -24.45 55.85
CA ASN A 84 19.93 -25.40 55.38
C ASN A 84 20.26 -25.89 53.95
N GLU A 85 20.70 -27.14 53.81
CA GLU A 85 21.12 -27.73 52.53
C GLU A 85 20.03 -27.69 51.44
N THR A 86 18.76 -27.88 51.82
CA THR A 86 17.63 -27.83 50.88
C THR A 86 17.47 -26.43 50.29
N LYS A 87 17.56 -25.38 51.12
CA LYS A 87 17.48 -23.98 50.66
C LYS A 87 18.69 -23.58 49.83
N ILE A 88 19.88 -24.03 50.21
CA ILE A 88 21.11 -23.81 49.44
C ILE A 88 20.99 -24.43 48.04
N THR A 89 20.54 -25.67 47.96
CA THR A 89 20.37 -26.40 46.69
C THR A 89 19.32 -25.75 45.80
N ALA A 90 18.19 -25.31 46.37
CA ALA A 90 17.17 -24.59 45.64
C ALA A 90 17.70 -23.26 45.09
N ALA A 91 18.38 -22.46 45.91
CA ALA A 91 18.94 -21.16 45.51
C ALA A 91 19.97 -21.30 44.38
N LYS A 92 20.88 -22.28 44.48
CA LYS A 92 21.84 -22.61 43.42
C LYS A 92 21.14 -23.02 42.12
N THR A 93 20.08 -23.82 42.22
CA THR A 93 19.29 -24.23 41.05
C THR A 93 18.65 -23.03 40.36
N THR A 94 18.10 -22.08 41.11
CA THR A 94 17.53 -20.83 40.56
C THR A 94 18.58 -20.00 39.82
N VAL A 95 19.77 -19.84 40.38
CA VAL A 95 20.87 -19.11 39.72
C VAL A 95 21.29 -19.82 38.43
N VAL A 96 21.49 -21.14 38.48
CA VAL A 96 21.90 -21.92 37.29
C VAL A 96 20.83 -21.87 36.20
N GLN A 97 19.55 -21.99 36.53
CA GLN A 97 18.46 -21.90 35.57
C GLN A 97 18.34 -20.51 34.94
N ALA A 98 18.54 -19.44 35.74
CA ALA A 98 18.56 -18.07 35.22
C ALA A 98 19.72 -17.86 34.23
N ILE A 99 20.91 -18.39 34.54
CA ILE A 99 22.08 -18.32 33.65
C ILE A 99 21.82 -19.13 32.37
N ILE A 100 21.29 -20.34 32.47
CA ILE A 100 20.99 -21.16 31.28
C ILE A 100 19.96 -20.47 30.38
N GLY A 101 18.91 -19.88 30.95
CA GLY A 101 17.92 -19.11 30.17
C GLY A 101 18.55 -17.92 29.44
N LEU A 102 19.43 -17.18 30.13
CA LEU A 102 20.18 -16.08 29.53
C LEU A 102 21.12 -16.56 28.41
N VAL A 103 21.84 -17.65 28.63
CA VAL A 103 22.76 -18.24 27.64
C VAL A 103 21.99 -18.74 26.41
N ILE A 104 20.82 -19.34 26.57
CA ILE A 104 19.99 -19.76 25.43
C ILE A 104 19.46 -18.54 24.67
N GLY A 105 18.98 -17.51 25.37
CA GLY A 105 18.46 -16.28 24.75
C GLY A 105 19.53 -15.53 23.95
N LEU A 106 20.68 -15.23 24.58
CA LEU A 106 21.81 -14.59 23.91
C LEU A 106 22.48 -15.51 22.90
N GLY A 107 22.56 -16.80 23.20
CA GLY A 107 23.11 -17.81 22.30
C GLY A 107 22.29 -17.93 21.02
N SER A 108 20.95 -17.86 21.10
CA SER A 108 20.08 -17.80 19.93
C SER A 108 20.39 -16.58 19.07
N PHE A 109 20.52 -15.39 19.68
CA PHE A 109 20.90 -14.18 18.96
C PHE A 109 22.28 -14.31 18.29
N VAL A 110 23.28 -14.82 19.01
CA VAL A 110 24.64 -15.06 18.47
C VAL A 110 24.62 -16.09 17.35
N LEU A 111 23.86 -17.18 17.49
CA LEU A 111 23.74 -18.22 16.46
C LEU A 111 23.08 -17.68 15.20
N LEU A 112 21.95 -16.97 15.34
CA LEU A 112 21.25 -16.36 14.21
C LEU A 112 22.12 -15.32 13.50
N THR A 113 22.80 -14.45 14.25
CA THR A 113 23.75 -13.47 13.68
C THR A 113 24.95 -14.10 12.99
N THR A 114 25.47 -15.21 13.53
CA THR A 114 26.62 -15.92 12.96
C THR A 114 26.27 -16.62 11.65
N ILE A 115 25.09 -17.24 11.57
CA ILE A 115 24.62 -17.91 10.34
C ILE A 115 24.25 -16.87 9.29
N ASN A 116 23.41 -15.90 9.66
CA ASN A 116 23.05 -14.81 8.77
C ASN A 116 22.53 -13.61 9.59
N PRO A 117 23.28 -12.49 9.64
CA PRO A 117 22.87 -11.31 10.41
C PRO A 117 21.50 -10.75 9.99
N ASN A 118 21.07 -10.98 8.74
CA ASN A 118 19.75 -10.57 8.24
C ASN A 118 18.57 -11.28 8.90
N LEU A 119 18.82 -12.33 9.69
CA LEU A 119 17.77 -13.01 10.47
C LEU A 119 17.42 -12.29 11.77
N VAL A 120 18.29 -11.39 12.22
CA VAL A 120 18.04 -10.53 13.39
C VAL A 120 17.96 -9.05 13.03
N THR A 121 18.55 -8.65 11.91
CA THR A 121 18.33 -7.34 11.29
C THR A 121 17.28 -7.52 10.21
N PHE A 122 16.02 -7.24 10.55
CA PHE A 122 14.89 -7.25 9.62
C PHE A 122 14.96 -6.05 8.67
N SER A 123 16.01 -6.02 7.84
CA SER A 123 16.23 -5.04 6.79
C SER A 123 16.07 -5.75 5.45
N PHE A 124 14.82 -5.86 5.00
CA PHE A 124 14.56 -6.23 3.61
C PHE A 124 14.80 -5.00 2.75
N SER A 125 16.06 -4.77 2.37
CA SER A 125 16.37 -3.93 1.21
C SER A 125 16.10 -4.78 -0.01
N ILE A 126 14.93 -4.58 -0.63
CA ILE A 126 14.84 -4.83 -2.06
C ILE A 126 15.94 -3.95 -2.65
N PRO A 127 16.91 -4.50 -3.40
CA PRO A 127 17.77 -3.63 -4.18
C PRO A 127 16.80 -2.71 -4.92
N ASN A 128 16.99 -1.39 -4.79
CA ASN A 128 16.45 -0.53 -5.83
C ASN A 128 16.93 -1.20 -7.11
N ILE A 129 16.00 -1.74 -7.89
CA ILE A 129 16.28 -1.98 -9.28
C ILE A 129 16.48 -0.54 -9.75
N GLU A 130 17.71 -0.05 -9.65
CA GLU A 130 18.16 1.06 -10.43
C GLU A 130 17.96 0.56 -11.84
N THR A 131 16.76 0.82 -12.34
CA THR A 131 16.50 0.91 -13.74
C THR A 131 17.58 1.86 -14.18
N SER A 132 18.58 1.30 -14.85
CA SER A 132 19.62 2.06 -15.53
C SER A 132 18.91 2.81 -16.65
N TYR A 133 18.12 3.81 -16.28
CA TYR A 133 17.66 4.82 -17.18
C TYR A 133 18.89 5.69 -17.41
N SER A 134 19.50 5.49 -18.57
CA SER A 134 20.39 6.44 -19.19
C SER A 134 19.59 7.72 -19.47
N GLY A 135 19.23 8.44 -18.42
CA GLY A 135 18.63 9.75 -18.45
C GLY A 135 19.75 10.76 -18.35
N SER A 136 20.12 11.29 -19.51
CA SER A 136 21.07 12.37 -19.70
C SER A 136 20.90 13.44 -18.61
N THR A 137 21.94 13.59 -17.81
CA THR A 137 22.11 14.70 -16.88
C THR A 137 21.97 16.01 -17.66
N SER A 138 20.88 16.73 -17.44
CA SER A 138 20.83 18.17 -17.62
C SER A 138 20.72 18.77 -16.23
N SER A 139 21.88 19.15 -15.72
CA SER A 139 22.05 19.94 -14.51
C SER A 139 21.31 21.26 -14.63
N SER A 140 20.48 21.58 -13.63
CA SER A 140 20.45 22.91 -12.98
C SER A 140 19.61 22.87 -11.70
N GLY A 141 20.28 23.06 -10.57
CA GLY A 141 19.82 23.89 -9.45
C GLY A 141 18.52 23.57 -8.70
N SER A 142 18.67 22.78 -7.63
CA SER A 142 18.32 23.16 -6.25
C SER A 142 16.85 23.46 -5.85
N GLY A 143 16.31 22.61 -4.97
CA GLY A 143 15.29 22.98 -3.97
C GLY A 143 14.00 22.16 -4.06
N GLY A 144 13.83 21.16 -3.19
CA GLY A 144 12.68 20.26 -3.23
C GLY A 144 11.35 20.86 -2.78
N THR A 145 10.27 20.29 -3.32
CA THR A 145 8.99 20.03 -2.63
C THR A 145 8.31 18.86 -3.34
N GLY A 146 7.84 17.88 -2.58
CA GLY A 146 7.04 16.77 -3.10
C GLY A 146 5.74 17.27 -3.74
N GLY A 147 5.28 16.51 -4.74
CA GLY A 147 3.95 16.53 -5.34
C GLY A 147 3.28 17.89 -5.44
N THR A 148 3.40 18.57 -6.58
CA THR A 148 2.57 19.74 -6.92
C THR A 148 1.13 19.31 -7.25
N PRO A 149 0.09 19.79 -6.54
CA PRO A 149 -1.29 19.82 -7.03
C PRO A 149 -1.69 21.26 -7.46
N PRO A 150 -2.82 21.50 -8.15
CA PRO A 150 -3.42 20.80 -9.29
C PRO A 150 -3.18 21.57 -10.62
N THR A 151 -3.50 20.97 -11.75
CA THR A 151 -3.68 21.68 -13.03
C THR A 151 -5.00 22.48 -12.99
N CYS A 152 -4.98 23.78 -13.29
CA CYS A 152 -6.19 24.61 -13.45
C CYS A 152 -6.58 24.74 -14.93
N GLU A 153 -7.87 24.73 -15.25
CA GLU A 153 -8.40 25.16 -16.56
C GLU A 153 -8.79 26.65 -16.49
N TYR A 154 -8.34 27.47 -17.44
CA TYR A 154 -8.72 28.88 -17.53
C TYR A 154 -9.97 29.04 -18.41
N LYS A 155 -11.00 29.72 -17.91
CA LYS A 155 -12.12 30.21 -18.73
C LYS A 155 -12.09 31.73 -18.80
N THR A 156 -12.19 32.27 -20.02
CA THR A 156 -12.48 33.70 -20.22
C THR A 156 -13.98 33.90 -20.43
N ASN A 157 -14.48 35.07 -20.08
CA ASN A 157 -15.86 35.52 -20.25
C ASN A 157 -16.19 35.99 -21.68
N SER A 158 -15.36 35.64 -22.68
CA SER A 158 -15.61 36.01 -24.08
C SER A 158 -15.90 34.79 -24.93
N SER A 159 -16.77 34.95 -25.91
CA SER A 159 -17.12 33.98 -26.96
C SER A 159 -15.92 33.55 -27.83
N ALA A 160 -14.68 33.88 -27.46
CA ALA A 160 -13.45 33.42 -28.08
C ALA A 160 -13.09 32.04 -27.53
N SER A 161 -13.80 31.04 -28.03
CA SER A 161 -13.35 29.64 -28.06
C SER A 161 -11.95 29.56 -28.69
N SER A 162 -10.89 29.26 -27.92
CA SER A 162 -9.68 28.59 -28.48
C SER A 162 -8.54 28.27 -27.49
N LEU A 163 -8.59 28.67 -26.21
CA LEU A 163 -7.50 28.35 -25.27
C LEU A 163 -8.01 27.54 -24.08
N SER A 164 -8.02 26.21 -24.23
CA SER A 164 -8.05 25.25 -23.12
C SER A 164 -6.72 24.49 -23.11
N GLY A 165 -6.08 24.38 -21.94
CA GLY A 165 -4.77 23.74 -21.82
C GLY A 165 -4.44 23.40 -20.37
N TRP A 166 -3.75 22.27 -20.18
CA TRP A 166 -3.40 21.70 -18.89
C TRP A 166 -1.93 22.04 -18.58
N TYR A 167 -1.66 22.72 -17.46
CA TYR A 167 -0.30 23.13 -17.09
C TYR A 167 0.02 22.81 -15.62
N PRO A 168 1.25 22.34 -15.32
CA PRO A 168 1.71 22.18 -13.94
C PRO A 168 1.93 23.56 -13.30
N VAL A 169 1.55 23.71 -12.03
CA VAL A 169 1.85 24.92 -11.26
C VAL A 169 3.27 24.78 -10.72
N GLY A 170 4.25 25.44 -11.34
CA GLY A 170 5.63 25.32 -10.85
C GLY A 170 6.75 26.02 -11.63
N GLU A 171 6.59 26.41 -12.89
CA GLU A 171 7.61 27.23 -13.58
C GLU A 171 6.94 28.45 -14.22
N ASP A 172 7.39 29.64 -13.78
CA ASP A 172 6.98 30.97 -14.19
C ASP A 172 5.60 31.09 -14.83
N VAL A 173 4.57 31.24 -13.98
CA VAL A 173 3.32 31.89 -14.41
C VAL A 173 3.56 33.39 -14.47
N SER A 174 4.44 33.83 -15.38
CA SER A 174 4.57 35.25 -15.73
C SER A 174 3.30 35.81 -16.41
N LEU A 175 2.26 35.00 -16.54
CA LEU A 175 0.91 35.38 -16.99
C LEU A 175 -0.08 35.64 -15.84
N CYS A 176 0.27 35.36 -14.58
CA CYS A 176 -0.62 35.56 -13.42
C CYS A 176 0.17 36.01 -12.18
N SER A 177 1.01 37.04 -12.30
CA SER A 177 1.63 37.67 -11.13
C SER A 177 0.65 38.65 -10.49
N SER A 178 0.36 38.46 -9.20
CA SER A 178 -0.50 39.31 -8.35
C SER A 178 -0.13 40.81 -8.41
N PRO A 179 -1.08 41.77 -8.30
CA PRO A 179 -2.51 41.66 -8.00
C PRO A 179 -3.33 41.51 -9.31
N PRO A 180 -4.68 41.48 -9.34
CA PRO A 180 -5.43 41.00 -10.51
C PRO A 180 -5.16 41.88 -11.73
N GLY A 181 -4.28 41.40 -12.61
CA GLY A 181 -3.82 42.10 -13.80
C GLY A 181 -4.58 41.59 -15.01
N THR A 182 -5.33 42.48 -15.62
CA THR A 182 -6.06 42.30 -16.88
C THR A 182 -5.14 41.87 -18.02
N ILE A 183 -5.46 40.77 -18.70
CA ILE A 183 -4.85 40.42 -19.99
C ILE A 183 -5.78 40.89 -21.11
N GLY A 184 -5.74 42.17 -21.46
CA GLY A 184 -6.60 42.74 -22.50
C GLY A 184 -6.16 44.11 -22.95
N ASN A 185 -6.20 44.37 -24.26
CA ASN A 185 -5.94 45.68 -24.82
C ASN A 185 -7.23 46.52 -24.73
N GLY A 186 -7.47 47.13 -23.57
CA GLY A 186 -8.61 47.99 -23.32
C GLY A 186 -9.88 47.25 -22.86
N ASN A 187 -10.44 47.78 -21.77
CA ASN A 187 -11.82 47.67 -21.29
C ASN A 187 -12.38 46.30 -20.86
N ASP A 188 -11.74 45.18 -21.19
CA ASP A 188 -12.21 43.85 -20.79
C ASP A 188 -11.35 43.29 -19.63
N GLU A 189 -11.94 43.21 -18.43
CA GLU A 189 -11.29 42.65 -17.24
C GLU A 189 -11.39 41.11 -17.28
N TYR A 190 -10.33 40.45 -17.76
CA TYR A 190 -10.22 38.99 -17.73
C TYR A 190 -9.70 38.52 -16.38
N LYS A 191 -10.52 37.78 -15.63
CA LYS A 191 -10.15 37.22 -14.33
C LYS A 191 -9.82 35.74 -14.47
N CYS A 192 -8.60 35.37 -14.11
CA CYS A 192 -8.18 33.98 -14.03
C CYS A 192 -8.59 33.40 -12.67
N TYR A 193 -9.44 32.38 -12.67
CA TYR A 193 -9.81 31.64 -11.45
C TYR A 193 -9.48 30.17 -11.66
N CYS A 194 -8.83 29.55 -10.67
CA CYS A 194 -8.73 28.10 -10.57
C CYS A 194 -10.03 27.57 -9.97
N GLU A 195 -10.87 26.91 -10.77
CA GLU A 195 -11.95 26.10 -10.23
C GLU A 195 -11.39 24.71 -9.94
N PHE A 196 -11.37 24.34 -8.66
CA PHE A 196 -11.13 22.96 -8.28
C PHE A 196 -12.34 22.15 -8.77
N HIS A 197 -12.09 21.08 -9.54
CA HIS A 197 -13.14 20.08 -9.75
C HIS A 197 -13.39 19.40 -8.40
N ASP A 198 -14.37 19.90 -7.63
CA ASP A 198 -14.72 19.39 -6.29
C ASP A 198 -14.97 17.86 -6.28
N ASN A 199 -15.19 17.25 -7.45
CA ASN A 199 -15.50 15.83 -7.62
C ASN A 199 -14.31 14.92 -7.96
N CYS A 200 -13.09 15.45 -8.12
CA CYS A 200 -11.90 14.67 -8.54
C CYS A 200 -10.66 15.05 -7.73
N GLN A 201 -10.75 14.84 -6.42
CA GLN A 201 -9.64 14.99 -5.49
C GLN A 201 -8.73 13.76 -5.55
N PRO A 202 -7.39 13.94 -5.52
CA PRO A 202 -6.46 12.82 -5.51
C PRO A 202 -6.54 12.06 -4.18
N VAL A 203 -6.20 10.78 -4.23
CA VAL A 203 -6.04 9.95 -3.04
C VAL A 203 -4.73 10.34 -2.32
N THR A 204 -4.77 10.39 -1.00
CA THR A 204 -3.65 10.88 -0.18
C THR A 204 -2.71 9.77 0.30
N SER A 205 -3.10 8.50 0.20
CA SER A 205 -2.32 7.34 0.67
C SER A 205 -2.66 6.07 -0.11
N GLY A 206 -1.81 5.04 -0.01
CA GLY A 206 -1.97 3.79 -0.75
C GLY A 206 -1.51 3.88 -2.21
N ASP A 207 -1.75 2.81 -2.98
CA ASP A 207 -1.23 2.62 -4.34
C ASP A 207 -1.67 3.71 -5.31
N CYS A 208 -2.84 4.31 -5.09
CA CYS A 208 -3.33 5.42 -5.89
C CYS A 208 -2.98 6.80 -5.35
N SER A 209 -2.12 6.88 -4.34
CA SER A 209 -1.58 8.18 -3.93
C SER A 209 -0.76 8.81 -5.06
N VAL A 210 -0.79 10.13 -5.13
CA VAL A 210 0.02 10.88 -6.10
C VAL A 210 1.50 10.49 -5.99
N ALA A 211 2.01 10.33 -4.77
CA ALA A 211 3.39 9.93 -4.53
C ALA A 211 3.73 8.57 -5.14
N ASN A 212 2.87 7.56 -4.95
CA ASN A 212 3.12 6.23 -5.50
C ASN A 212 2.98 6.23 -7.02
N LEU A 213 1.92 6.83 -7.56
CA LEU A 213 1.70 6.90 -8.99
C LEU A 213 2.79 7.72 -9.71
N GLN A 214 3.38 8.72 -9.06
CA GLN A 214 4.47 9.52 -9.63
C GLN A 214 5.74 8.69 -9.89
N THR A 215 5.94 7.60 -9.14
CA THR A 215 7.06 6.67 -9.36
C THR A 215 6.81 5.66 -10.48
N THR A 216 5.59 5.63 -11.03
CA THR A 216 5.19 4.70 -12.08
C THR A 216 5.36 5.35 -13.46
N CYS A 217 4.80 4.71 -14.50
CA CYS A 217 4.69 5.30 -15.83
C CYS A 217 3.98 6.67 -15.84
N MET A 218 3.16 6.97 -14.82
CA MET A 218 2.28 8.13 -14.83
C MET A 218 3.09 9.40 -14.62
N GLY A 219 4.23 9.32 -13.94
CA GLY A 219 5.17 10.43 -13.76
C GLY A 219 4.47 11.70 -13.32
N ASP A 220 4.65 12.78 -14.07
CA ASP A 220 4.07 14.10 -13.77
C ASP A 220 2.53 14.13 -13.88
N ASN A 221 1.91 13.14 -14.54
CA ASN A 221 0.45 13.02 -14.65
C ASN A 221 -0.16 12.23 -13.46
N ALA A 222 0.63 11.90 -12.44
CA ALA A 222 0.18 11.13 -11.28
C ALA A 222 -1.00 11.73 -10.53
N TYR A 223 -1.14 13.06 -10.55
CA TYR A 223 -2.30 13.72 -9.93
C TYR A 223 -3.62 13.29 -10.59
N MET A 224 -3.70 13.37 -11.92
CA MET A 224 -4.90 13.02 -12.68
C MET A 224 -5.18 11.52 -12.54
N ALA A 225 -4.12 10.70 -12.55
CA ALA A 225 -4.22 9.28 -12.31
C ALA A 225 -4.75 8.96 -10.91
N SER A 226 -4.28 9.67 -9.89
CA SER A 226 -4.74 9.53 -8.51
C SER A 226 -6.21 9.88 -8.35
N ALA A 227 -6.65 10.97 -8.99
CA ALA A 227 -8.04 11.38 -8.96
C ALA A 227 -8.97 10.39 -9.67
N ILE A 228 -8.57 9.87 -10.84
CA ILE A 228 -9.37 8.84 -11.54
C ILE A 228 -9.41 7.56 -10.72
N CYS A 229 -8.27 7.05 -10.24
CA CYS A 229 -8.27 5.85 -9.42
C CYS A 229 -9.11 6.01 -8.14
N GLY A 230 -9.00 7.15 -7.44
CA GLY A 230 -9.80 7.44 -6.25
C GLY A 230 -11.29 7.39 -6.54
N ARG A 231 -11.70 7.83 -7.73
CA ARG A 231 -13.10 7.83 -8.15
C ARG A 231 -13.60 6.46 -8.61
N GLU A 232 -12.73 5.67 -9.23
CA GLU A 232 -13.06 4.34 -9.73
C GLU A 232 -13.15 3.31 -8.59
N SER A 233 -12.21 3.33 -7.63
CA SER A 233 -12.11 2.29 -6.60
C SER A 233 -11.96 2.79 -5.17
N GLY A 234 -12.05 4.10 -4.93
CA GLY A 234 -11.71 4.68 -3.63
C GLY A 234 -10.21 4.60 -3.30
N GLY A 235 -9.36 4.30 -4.29
CA GLY A 235 -7.92 4.08 -4.06
C GLY A 235 -7.59 2.72 -3.46
N THR A 236 -8.55 1.79 -3.45
CA THR A 236 -8.38 0.43 -2.97
C THR A 236 -8.49 -0.54 -4.12
N ALA A 237 -7.70 -1.60 -4.17
CA ALA A 237 -7.85 -2.63 -5.18
C ALA A 237 -9.05 -3.57 -4.86
N ASN A 238 -10.14 -3.02 -4.31
CA ASN A 238 -11.10 -3.78 -3.51
C ASN A 238 -11.63 -5.02 -4.23
N ILE A 239 -11.52 -6.11 -3.48
CA ILE A 239 -11.72 -7.50 -3.88
C ILE A 239 -13.18 -7.83 -3.62
N GLY A 240 -13.95 -8.02 -4.69
CA GLY A 240 -15.31 -8.52 -4.63
C GLY A 240 -15.42 -9.76 -5.51
N GLU A 241 -15.02 -10.91 -4.95
CA GLU A 241 -15.02 -12.21 -5.63
C GLU A 241 -16.43 -12.63 -6.10
N ASN A 242 -17.48 -11.92 -5.65
CA ASN A 242 -18.84 -11.97 -6.17
C ASN A 242 -19.51 -10.59 -6.07
N CYS A 243 -20.02 -10.11 -7.20
CA CYS A 243 -20.72 -8.84 -7.28
C CYS A 243 -22.22 -9.06 -7.08
N SER A 244 -22.75 -8.81 -5.88
CA SER A 244 -24.19 -8.65 -5.73
C SER A 244 -24.64 -7.39 -6.50
N PRO A 245 -25.91 -7.24 -6.93
CA PRO A 245 -26.39 -6.07 -7.70
C PRO A 245 -26.17 -4.70 -7.03
N SER A 246 -25.83 -4.69 -5.74
CA SER A 246 -25.50 -3.50 -4.95
C SER A 246 -24.00 -3.22 -4.78
N SER A 247 -23.10 -4.13 -5.20
CA SER A 247 -21.66 -4.03 -4.92
C SER A 247 -20.77 -3.77 -6.13
N CYS A 248 -21.26 -3.96 -7.37
CA CYS A 248 -20.52 -3.64 -8.59
C CYS A 248 -21.44 -3.05 -9.67
N THR A 249 -20.91 -2.12 -10.46
CA THR A 249 -21.64 -1.47 -11.56
C THR A 249 -21.66 -2.30 -12.86
N ASP A 250 -20.66 -3.17 -13.02
CA ASP A 250 -20.32 -3.91 -14.25
C ASP A 250 -20.22 -5.42 -13.97
N TYR A 251 -21.30 -6.16 -14.23
CA TYR A 251 -21.39 -7.61 -14.00
C TYR A 251 -22.24 -8.33 -15.04
N CYS A 252 -21.97 -9.61 -15.29
CA CYS A 252 -22.76 -10.46 -16.18
C CYS A 252 -24.08 -10.83 -15.51
N SER A 253 -25.19 -10.31 -16.01
CA SER A 253 -26.53 -10.46 -15.42
C SER A 253 -27.18 -11.83 -15.65
N ASN A 254 -26.65 -12.59 -16.61
CA ASN A 254 -27.06 -13.95 -16.98
C ASN A 254 -26.18 -15.02 -16.34
N ASP A 255 -25.08 -14.62 -15.70
CA ASP A 255 -24.22 -15.52 -14.94
C ASP A 255 -24.89 -15.84 -13.60
N PRO A 256 -25.07 -17.13 -13.23
CA PRO A 256 -25.68 -17.52 -11.95
C PRO A 256 -24.94 -17.00 -10.72
N GLN A 257 -23.64 -16.70 -10.84
CA GLN A 257 -22.79 -16.15 -9.78
C GLN A 257 -22.71 -14.61 -9.81
N THR A 258 -23.35 -13.96 -10.79
CA THR A 258 -23.35 -12.49 -10.97
C THR A 258 -21.94 -11.89 -10.98
N ARG A 259 -21.02 -12.55 -11.67
CA ARG A 259 -19.61 -12.15 -11.69
C ARG A 259 -19.36 -10.83 -12.41
N GLY A 260 -18.46 -10.02 -11.83
CA GLY A 260 -18.00 -8.75 -12.38
C GLY A 260 -17.02 -8.90 -13.54
N PHE A 261 -16.76 -7.80 -14.25
CA PHE A 261 -15.73 -7.74 -15.30
C PHE A 261 -14.88 -6.46 -15.30
N SER A 262 -14.97 -5.63 -14.26
CA SER A 262 -14.13 -4.44 -14.06
C SER A 262 -13.45 -4.57 -12.70
N PHE A 263 -12.11 -4.52 -12.66
CA PHE A 263 -11.35 -4.86 -11.44
C PHE A 263 -10.16 -3.95 -11.13
N GLY A 264 -9.74 -3.99 -9.88
CA GLY A 264 -8.57 -3.29 -9.35
C GLY A 264 -8.74 -1.78 -9.21
N LEU A 265 -7.62 -1.10 -9.05
CA LEU A 265 -7.52 0.34 -8.73
C LEU A 265 -8.21 1.25 -9.75
N PHE A 266 -8.03 0.96 -11.03
CA PHE A 266 -8.61 1.72 -12.14
C PHE A 266 -9.85 1.04 -12.73
N GLN A 267 -10.43 0.03 -12.07
CA GLN A 267 -11.61 -0.70 -12.55
C GLN A 267 -11.47 -1.11 -14.02
N ILE A 268 -10.34 -1.76 -14.36
CA ILE A 268 -10.02 -2.13 -15.74
C ILE A 268 -11.03 -3.15 -16.23
N ASN A 269 -11.72 -2.82 -17.32
CA ASN A 269 -12.71 -3.67 -17.96
C ASN A 269 -12.03 -4.82 -18.75
N LEU A 270 -12.26 -6.06 -18.31
CA LEU A 270 -11.65 -7.28 -18.86
C LEU A 270 -12.30 -7.76 -20.16
N ILE A 271 -13.52 -7.31 -20.48
CA ILE A 271 -14.17 -7.62 -21.76
C ILE A 271 -13.52 -6.82 -22.89
N ALA A 272 -13.09 -5.59 -22.59
CA ALA A 272 -12.51 -4.68 -23.56
C ALA A 272 -10.98 -4.74 -23.62
N ASN A 273 -10.31 -5.14 -22.53
CA ASN A 273 -8.86 -4.97 -22.39
C ASN A 273 -8.16 -6.24 -21.90
N ASN A 274 -6.93 -6.42 -22.37
CA ASN A 274 -6.00 -7.35 -21.76
C ASN A 274 -5.31 -6.69 -20.56
N ILE A 275 -4.82 -7.49 -19.63
CA ILE A 275 -4.06 -6.98 -18.50
C ILE A 275 -2.56 -7.03 -18.83
N SER A 276 -1.88 -5.93 -18.63
CA SER A 276 -0.42 -5.85 -18.73
C SER A 276 0.21 -6.41 -17.45
N LEU A 277 1.25 -7.23 -17.59
CA LEU A 277 1.90 -7.86 -16.45
C LEU A 277 3.17 -7.09 -16.09
N ALA A 278 3.35 -6.78 -14.80
CA ALA A 278 4.57 -6.15 -14.29
C ALA A 278 5.82 -7.04 -14.50
N SER A 279 5.62 -8.37 -14.57
CA SER A 279 6.66 -9.35 -14.94
C SER A 279 7.03 -9.32 -16.44
N GLY A 280 6.32 -8.53 -17.25
CA GLY A 280 6.46 -8.45 -18.70
C GLY A 280 5.40 -9.26 -19.43
N GLY A 281 4.93 -8.72 -20.56
CA GLY A 281 3.89 -9.33 -21.39
C GLY A 281 2.47 -8.90 -20.99
N SER A 282 1.48 -9.65 -21.47
CA SER A 282 0.07 -9.35 -21.24
C SER A 282 -0.76 -10.64 -21.16
N GLN A 283 -1.70 -10.68 -20.22
CA GLN A 283 -2.68 -11.74 -20.05
C GLN A 283 -3.93 -11.43 -20.88
N ASP A 284 -4.34 -12.37 -21.72
CA ASP A 284 -5.63 -12.30 -22.42
C ASP A 284 -6.76 -12.68 -21.45
N CYS A 285 -7.52 -11.67 -21.05
CA CYS A 285 -8.72 -11.84 -20.23
C CYS A 285 -10.00 -11.60 -21.00
N LYS A 286 -9.90 -11.17 -22.26
CA LYS A 286 -11.06 -10.94 -23.11
C LYS A 286 -11.68 -12.24 -23.56
N SER A 287 -10.82 -13.23 -23.88
CA SER A 287 -11.26 -14.56 -24.31
C SER A 287 -12.10 -15.30 -23.27
N VAL A 288 -12.02 -14.89 -22.00
CA VAL A 288 -12.84 -15.44 -20.90
C VAL A 288 -14.32 -15.10 -21.08
N PHE A 289 -14.62 -13.97 -21.74
CA PHE A 289 -15.98 -13.49 -21.93
C PHE A 289 -16.43 -13.69 -23.37
N SER A 290 -17.63 -14.21 -23.55
CA SER A 290 -18.25 -14.42 -24.86
C SER A 290 -19.70 -13.93 -24.86
N ASN A 291 -20.29 -13.78 -26.04
CA ASN A 291 -21.67 -13.32 -26.23
C ASN A 291 -22.01 -12.02 -25.48
N TYR A 292 -21.05 -11.09 -25.37
CA TYR A 292 -21.24 -9.85 -24.66
C TYR A 292 -22.33 -8.97 -25.32
N GLN A 293 -23.32 -8.55 -24.54
CA GLN A 293 -24.35 -7.58 -24.92
C GLN A 293 -24.39 -6.46 -23.89
N ASN A 294 -24.47 -5.21 -24.37
CA ASN A 294 -24.45 -4.03 -23.51
C ASN A 294 -25.86 -3.67 -22.97
N LYS A 295 -25.89 -2.80 -21.95
CA LYS A 295 -27.14 -2.30 -21.32
C LYS A 295 -28.15 -1.66 -22.29
N TYR A 296 -27.70 -1.14 -23.43
CA TYR A 296 -28.59 -0.54 -24.43
C TYR A 296 -29.38 -1.60 -25.21
N GLN A 297 -28.80 -2.78 -25.41
CA GLN A 297 -29.43 -3.88 -26.14
C GLN A 297 -30.30 -4.76 -25.23
N THR A 298 -30.09 -4.71 -23.91
CA THR A 298 -30.79 -5.56 -22.94
C THR A 298 -31.23 -4.76 -21.73
N GLU A 299 -32.53 -4.41 -21.63
CA GLU A 299 -33.27 -3.74 -20.51
C GLU A 299 -32.46 -3.36 -19.24
N GLY A 300 -31.41 -2.54 -19.37
CA GLY A 300 -30.56 -2.10 -18.26
C GLY A 300 -29.55 -3.12 -17.69
N LYS A 301 -29.30 -4.26 -18.37
CA LYS A 301 -28.43 -5.36 -17.93
C LYS A 301 -27.25 -5.55 -18.87
N PHE A 302 -26.11 -6.06 -18.38
CA PHE A 302 -25.05 -6.58 -19.24
C PHE A 302 -25.19 -8.10 -19.36
N TYR A 303 -25.17 -8.63 -20.57
CA TYR A 303 -25.18 -10.07 -20.82
C TYR A 303 -23.77 -10.49 -21.22
N CYS A 304 -23.22 -11.55 -20.62
CA CYS A 304 -21.95 -12.16 -21.02
C CYS A 304 -21.89 -13.60 -20.52
N ASP A 305 -21.33 -14.48 -21.34
CA ASP A 305 -21.05 -15.87 -20.99
C ASP A 305 -19.58 -16.00 -20.61
N ILE A 306 -19.32 -16.66 -19.49
CA ILE A 306 -17.97 -16.85 -18.93
C ILE A 306 -17.50 -18.27 -19.28
N SER A 307 -16.30 -18.40 -19.85
CA SER A 307 -15.73 -19.66 -20.34
C SER A 307 -15.56 -20.72 -19.25
N SER A 308 -15.00 -20.34 -18.11
CA SER A 308 -14.85 -21.18 -16.92
C SER A 308 -14.55 -20.37 -15.66
N ASP A 309 -14.86 -20.96 -14.50
CA ASP A 309 -14.59 -20.35 -13.20
C ASP A 309 -13.08 -20.16 -12.94
N ALA A 310 -12.26 -21.09 -13.41
CA ALA A 310 -10.81 -21.05 -13.20
C ALA A 310 -10.16 -19.90 -13.99
N GLU A 311 -10.49 -19.76 -15.27
CA GLU A 311 -9.94 -18.71 -16.14
C GLU A 311 -10.40 -17.32 -15.70
N TRP A 312 -11.66 -17.20 -15.28
CA TRP A 312 -12.17 -15.95 -14.72
C TRP A 312 -11.47 -15.56 -13.42
N ASN A 313 -11.27 -16.52 -12.49
CA ASN A 313 -10.58 -16.26 -11.23
C ASN A 313 -9.11 -15.85 -11.44
N ASP A 314 -8.42 -16.47 -12.40
CA ASP A 314 -7.04 -16.10 -12.75
C ASP A 314 -6.97 -14.66 -13.26
N CYS A 315 -7.84 -14.32 -14.20
CA CYS A 315 -7.94 -12.97 -14.76
C CYS A 315 -8.35 -11.91 -13.73
N MET A 316 -9.31 -12.22 -12.86
CA MET A 316 -9.68 -11.36 -11.74
C MET A 316 -8.47 -11.10 -10.83
N THR A 317 -7.74 -12.15 -10.45
CA THR A 317 -6.58 -12.05 -9.56
C THR A 317 -5.47 -11.19 -10.17
N ILE A 318 -5.17 -11.44 -11.45
CA ILE A 318 -4.18 -10.69 -12.22
C ILE A 318 -4.58 -9.21 -12.36
N ALA A 319 -5.86 -8.93 -12.64
CA ALA A 319 -6.38 -7.59 -12.79
C ALA A 319 -6.46 -6.81 -11.46
N THR A 320 -6.63 -7.53 -10.34
CA THR A 320 -6.70 -6.93 -9.01
C THR A 320 -5.31 -6.56 -8.46
N ASN A 321 -4.25 -7.18 -8.96
CA ASN A 321 -2.89 -6.82 -8.58
C ASN A 321 -2.61 -5.33 -8.90
N PRO A 322 -2.24 -4.50 -7.90
CA PRO A 322 -2.00 -3.07 -8.08
C PRO A 322 -1.03 -2.73 -9.22
N ASP A 323 0.10 -3.42 -9.31
CA ASP A 323 1.14 -3.11 -10.29
C ASP A 323 0.67 -3.42 -11.72
N ASN A 324 0.03 -4.57 -11.92
CA ASN A 324 -0.56 -4.93 -13.21
C ASN A 324 -1.68 -3.96 -13.60
N ASN A 325 -2.50 -3.56 -12.62
CA ASN A 325 -3.62 -2.65 -12.85
C ASN A 325 -3.15 -1.25 -13.23
N ILE A 326 -2.18 -0.71 -12.49
CA ILE A 326 -1.52 0.57 -12.79
C ILE A 326 -0.86 0.49 -14.16
N LEU A 327 -0.08 -0.56 -14.45
CA LEU A 327 0.58 -0.73 -15.74
C LEU A 327 -0.40 -0.84 -16.90
N THR A 328 -1.56 -1.47 -16.69
CA THR A 328 -2.61 -1.51 -17.70
C THR A 328 -3.23 -0.13 -17.91
N ALA A 329 -3.51 0.58 -16.81
CA ALA A 329 -3.99 1.96 -16.86
C ALA A 329 -2.98 2.89 -17.57
N CYS A 330 -1.67 2.68 -17.41
CA CYS A 330 -0.63 3.38 -18.15
C CYS A 330 -0.83 3.30 -19.66
N GLY A 331 -0.99 2.07 -20.17
CA GLY A 331 -1.16 1.82 -21.60
C GLY A 331 -2.43 2.48 -22.12
N LEU A 332 -3.53 2.31 -21.40
CA LEU A 332 -4.84 2.87 -21.78
C LEU A 332 -4.89 4.39 -21.69
N SER A 333 -4.14 4.99 -20.78
CA SER A 333 -4.11 6.44 -20.56
C SER A 333 -2.99 7.17 -21.31
N GLN A 334 -2.16 6.45 -22.07
CA GLN A 334 -0.94 7.00 -22.68
C GLN A 334 -0.03 7.67 -21.64
N ASN A 335 0.25 6.97 -20.54
CA ASN A 335 1.01 7.44 -19.39
C ASN A 335 0.34 8.63 -18.69
N GLY A 336 -0.97 8.56 -18.47
CA GLY A 336 -1.76 9.55 -17.75
C GLY A 336 -2.14 10.80 -18.56
N LYS A 337 -1.87 10.82 -19.86
CA LYS A 337 -2.16 11.97 -20.74
C LYS A 337 -3.60 12.03 -21.22
N ARG A 338 -4.30 10.89 -21.24
CA ARG A 338 -5.65 10.73 -21.80
C ARG A 338 -6.49 9.84 -20.90
N TRP A 339 -7.73 10.23 -20.61
CA TRP A 339 -8.60 9.56 -19.63
C TRP A 339 -9.96 9.17 -20.21
N GLY A 340 -10.14 9.24 -21.53
CA GLY A 340 -11.41 8.94 -22.19
C GLY A 340 -11.89 7.49 -22.08
N ASN A 341 -11.04 6.57 -21.65
CA ASN A 341 -11.42 5.18 -21.37
C ASN A 341 -12.17 5.01 -20.03
N TRP A 342 -12.15 6.02 -19.16
CA TRP A 342 -12.78 5.97 -17.83
C TRP A 342 -14.04 6.82 -17.77
N SER A 343 -15.15 6.22 -17.35
CA SER A 343 -16.40 6.94 -17.14
C SER A 343 -16.27 8.00 -16.03
N ALA A 344 -15.39 7.78 -15.04
CA ALA A 344 -15.04 8.79 -14.05
C ALA A 344 -14.54 10.10 -14.68
N ASN A 345 -13.91 10.04 -15.85
CA ASN A 345 -13.39 11.24 -16.50
C ASN A 345 -14.49 12.20 -16.97
N ALA A 346 -15.71 11.72 -17.22
CA ALA A 346 -16.85 12.60 -17.52
C ALA A 346 -17.15 13.59 -16.38
N HIS A 347 -16.70 13.29 -15.16
CA HIS A 347 -16.85 14.14 -13.99
C HIS A 347 -15.59 14.95 -13.66
N CYS A 348 -14.41 14.47 -14.07
CA CYS A 348 -13.13 15.14 -13.84
C CYS A 348 -12.75 16.12 -14.95
N GLY A 349 -13.22 15.89 -16.17
CA GLY A 349 -12.95 16.75 -17.32
C GLY A 349 -11.52 16.68 -17.85
N PHE A 350 -10.72 15.66 -17.48
CA PHE A 350 -9.35 15.50 -17.96
C PHE A 350 -9.30 15.23 -19.49
N PRO A 351 -8.15 15.42 -20.17
CA PRO A 351 -8.02 15.21 -21.60
C PRO A 351 -8.46 13.81 -22.03
N ASN A 352 -9.07 13.72 -23.22
CA ASN A 352 -9.53 12.46 -23.82
C ASN A 352 -8.64 11.99 -24.94
#